data_AF-A0A840KC19-F1
#
_entry.id   AF-A0A840KC19-F1
#
_cell.length_a   1.000
_cell.length_b   1.000
_cell.length_c   1.000
_cell.angle_alpha   90.00
_cell.angle_beta   90.00
_cell.angle_gamma   90.00
#
_symmetry.space_group_name_H-M   'P 1'
#
loop_
_entity.id
_entity.type
_entity.pdbx_description
1 polymer ?
#
loop_
_entity_poly.entity_id
_entity_poly.type
_entity_poly.pdbx_seq_one_letter_code
_entity_poly.pdbx_strand_id
1 'polypeptide(L)'
;MKKYLILFFSFVLLIGCKDKEVDKKNRLYLKEIPVNDKTIEWFYYSLVGDVTADYVLLYDPVNNKNDTIVNSTNIKDVSFSNNEIILSFYGKPKIYQNPISLKQNIAGLNIKVDTTAVSSGPTVRKFYQKK
;
A
#
# COMPACT_ATOMS: atom_id res chain seq x y z
N MET A 1 -45.44 -29.11 -9.20
CA MET A 1 -44.34 -28.35 -9.85
C MET A 1 -43.95 -27.13 -9.01
N LYS A 2 -43.43 -27.33 -7.78
CA LYS A 2 -43.12 -26.23 -6.83
C LYS A 2 -41.82 -26.46 -6.04
N LYS A 3 -40.92 -27.33 -6.52
CA LYS A 3 -39.64 -27.65 -5.84
C LYS A 3 -38.39 -27.18 -6.58
N TYR A 4 -38.52 -26.78 -7.85
CA TYR A 4 -37.37 -26.34 -8.66
C TYR A 4 -37.14 -24.82 -8.66
N LEU A 5 -38.09 -24.02 -8.16
CA LEU A 5 -37.98 -22.56 -8.13
C LEU A 5 -37.06 -22.04 -7.00
N ILE A 6 -36.84 -22.86 -5.96
CA ILE A 6 -36.00 -22.47 -4.82
C ILE A 6 -34.51 -22.68 -5.11
N LEU A 7 -34.15 -23.64 -5.98
CA LEU A 7 -32.76 -23.92 -6.32
C LEU A 7 -32.13 -22.86 -7.24
N PHE A 8 -32.93 -22.15 -8.02
CA PHE A 8 -32.46 -21.11 -8.94
C PHE A 8 -32.10 -19.81 -8.20
N PHE A 9 -32.74 -19.53 -7.06
CA PHE A 9 -32.48 -18.33 -6.26
C PHE A 9 -31.18 -18.41 -5.46
N SER A 10 -30.75 -19.62 -5.09
CA SER A 10 -29.47 -19.85 -4.38
C SER A 10 -28.23 -19.71 -5.29
N PHE A 11 -28.38 -19.77 -6.62
CA PHE A 11 -27.24 -19.65 -7.54
C PHE A 11 -26.90 -18.19 -7.90
N VAL A 12 -27.86 -17.27 -7.74
CA VAL A 12 -27.67 -15.84 -8.09
C VAL A 12 -26.92 -15.07 -7.00
N LEU A 13 -26.82 -15.61 -5.78
CA LEU A 13 -26.08 -14.98 -4.67
C LEU A 13 -24.55 -15.15 -4.75
N LEU A 14 -24.04 -15.96 -5.68
CA LEU A 14 -22.59 -16.15 -5.87
C LEU A 14 -21.94 -15.17 -6.86
N ILE A 15 -22.69 -14.24 -7.44
CA ILE A 15 -22.16 -13.20 -8.35
C ILE A 15 -21.62 -11.99 -7.54
N GLY A 16 -21.74 -12.03 -6.21
CA GLY A 16 -21.42 -10.94 -5.29
C GLY A 16 -20.01 -10.98 -4.70
N CYS A 17 -18.99 -10.79 -5.54
CA CYS A 17 -17.77 -10.02 -5.21
C CYS A 17 -16.95 -9.94 -6.50
N LYS A 18 -17.27 -8.97 -7.37
CA LYS A 18 -16.18 -8.40 -8.17
C LYS A 18 -15.23 -7.81 -7.14
N ASP A 19 -14.12 -8.50 -6.88
CA ASP A 19 -12.97 -7.92 -6.21
C ASP A 19 -12.81 -6.51 -6.77
N LYS A 20 -12.84 -5.50 -5.89
CA LYS A 20 -12.50 -4.15 -6.29
C LYS A 20 -11.09 -4.26 -6.83
N GLU A 21 -10.97 -4.38 -8.15
CA GLU A 21 -9.73 -4.23 -8.87
C GLU A 21 -9.24 -2.85 -8.47
N VAL A 22 -8.33 -2.82 -7.51
CA VAL A 22 -7.80 -1.58 -6.95
C VAL A 22 -7.10 -0.92 -8.10
N ASP A 23 -7.80 0.02 -8.74
CA ASP A 23 -7.49 0.57 -10.05
C ASP A 23 -6.05 1.08 -10.09
N LYS A 24 -5.15 0.22 -10.57
CA LYS A 24 -3.70 0.49 -10.62
C LYS A 24 -3.40 1.66 -11.56
N LYS A 25 -4.35 2.00 -12.44
CA LYS A 25 -4.24 3.04 -13.48
C LYS A 25 -3.92 4.42 -12.94
N ASN A 26 -4.33 4.73 -11.71
CA ASN A 26 -4.14 6.05 -11.09
C ASN A 26 -2.96 6.11 -10.10
N ARG A 27 -2.14 5.06 -10.03
CA ARG A 27 -0.98 5.00 -9.13
C ARG A 27 0.23 5.71 -9.74
N LEU A 28 0.84 6.60 -8.95
CA LEU A 28 2.12 7.24 -9.22
C LEU A 28 3.18 6.60 -8.32
N TYR A 29 4.06 5.79 -8.90
CA TYR A 29 5.09 5.04 -8.19
C TYR A 29 6.30 5.94 -7.90
N LEU A 30 6.75 5.89 -6.65
CA LEU A 30 7.93 6.60 -6.15
C LEU A 30 9.14 5.67 -6.11
N LYS A 31 8.95 4.42 -5.67
CA LYS A 31 10.01 3.42 -5.58
C LYS A 31 9.43 2.01 -5.65
N GLU A 32 10.17 1.10 -6.26
CA GLU A 32 9.96 -0.34 -6.19
C GLU A 32 11.25 -0.99 -5.71
N ILE A 33 11.15 -1.85 -4.69
CA ILE A 33 12.32 -2.51 -4.10
C ILE A 33 12.07 -4.02 -4.13
N PRO A 34 12.84 -4.79 -4.93
CA PRO A 34 12.75 -6.24 -4.91
C PRO A 34 13.28 -6.79 -3.58
N VAL A 35 12.53 -7.69 -2.96
CA VAL A 35 12.87 -8.35 -1.69
C VAL A 35 12.50 -9.81 -1.78
N ASN A 36 13.51 -10.68 -1.93
CA ASN A 36 13.35 -12.11 -2.17
C ASN A 36 12.44 -12.35 -3.40
N ASP A 37 11.31 -13.03 -3.20
CA ASP A 37 10.27 -13.34 -4.18
C ASP A 37 9.16 -12.27 -4.28
N LYS A 38 9.30 -11.16 -3.54
CA LYS A 38 8.29 -10.10 -3.40
C LYS A 38 8.84 -8.73 -3.80
N THR A 39 7.97 -7.74 -3.89
CA THR A 39 8.33 -6.35 -4.19
C THR A 39 7.69 -5.41 -3.19
N ILE A 40 8.48 -4.53 -2.58
CA ILE A 40 7.96 -3.39 -1.84
C ILE A 40 7.60 -2.31 -2.86
N GLU A 41 6.31 -1.97 -2.95
CA GLU A 41 5.82 -0.90 -3.81
C GLU A 41 5.51 0.34 -2.97
N TRP A 42 6.11 1.47 -3.30
CA TRP A 42 5.78 2.77 -2.72
C TRP A 42 5.17 3.68 -3.79
N PHE A 43 3.92 4.08 -3.61
CA PHE A 43 3.17 4.91 -4.56
C PHE A 43 2.15 5.79 -3.84
N TYR A 44 1.55 6.72 -4.58
CA TYR A 44 0.38 7.47 -4.16
C TYR A 44 -0.63 7.54 -5.31
N TYR A 45 -1.89 7.86 -5.02
CA TYR A 45 -2.89 8.07 -6.07
C TYR A 45 -2.84 9.52 -6.56
N SER A 46 -2.91 9.70 -7.88
CA SER A 46 -3.12 11.02 -8.48
C SER A 46 -4.56 11.47 -8.19
N LEU A 47 -4.74 12.43 -7.28
CA LEU A 47 -6.01 13.11 -7.05
C LEU A 47 -5.83 14.60 -7.29
N VAL A 48 -6.80 15.23 -7.95
CA VAL A 48 -6.81 16.68 -8.17
C VAL A 48 -7.20 17.35 -6.85
N GLY A 49 -6.26 18.07 -6.22
CA GLY A 49 -6.58 19.09 -5.20
C GLY A 49 -6.19 18.82 -3.75
N ASP A 50 -5.65 17.64 -3.38
CA ASP A 50 -5.36 17.32 -1.97
C ASP A 50 -3.98 16.68 -1.72
N VAL A 51 -3.50 16.79 -0.47
CA VAL A 51 -2.35 16.02 0.03
C VAL A 51 -2.75 14.55 0.06
N THR A 52 -2.33 13.79 -0.94
CA THR A 52 -2.60 12.36 -0.98
C THR A 52 -1.64 11.60 -0.09
N ALA A 53 -2.18 10.65 0.66
CA ALA A 53 -1.37 9.76 1.46
C ALA A 53 -0.62 8.77 0.57
N ASP A 54 0.61 8.48 0.97
CA ASP A 54 1.47 7.51 0.34
C ASP A 54 1.12 6.11 0.86
N TYR A 55 1.15 5.14 -0.03
CA TYR A 55 0.95 3.73 0.23
C TYR A 55 2.27 2.99 0.07
N VAL A 56 2.62 2.19 1.07
CA VAL A 56 3.72 1.22 0.99
C VAL A 56 3.11 -0.17 1.14
N LEU A 57 3.23 -0.98 0.09
CA LEU A 57 2.70 -2.33 0.02
C LEU A 57 3.84 -3.34 -0.13
N LEU A 58 3.62 -4.55 0.36
CA LEU A 58 4.38 -5.73 -0.02
C LEU A 58 3.56 -6.52 -1.04
N TYR A 59 4.01 -6.53 -2.28
CA TYR A 59 3.40 -7.28 -3.37
C TYR A 59 4.06 -8.64 -3.53
N ASP A 60 3.24 -9.70 -3.46
CA ASP A 60 3.61 -11.06 -3.80
C ASP A 60 3.10 -11.38 -5.22
N PRO A 61 3.98 -11.44 -6.22
CA PRO A 61 3.60 -11.72 -7.60
C PRO A 61 3.15 -13.17 -7.82
N VAL A 62 3.61 -14.12 -6.99
CA VAL A 62 3.27 -15.54 -7.11
C VAL A 62 1.81 -15.77 -6.71
N ASN A 63 1.40 -15.14 -5.61
CA ASN A 63 0.04 -15.28 -5.07
C ASN A 63 -0.89 -14.13 -5.51
N ASN A 64 -0.40 -13.19 -6.32
CA ASN A 64 -1.09 -11.95 -6.70
C ASN A 64 -1.68 -11.20 -5.49
N LYS A 65 -0.93 -11.16 -4.39
CA LYS A 65 -1.41 -10.63 -3.10
C LYS A 65 -0.70 -9.31 -2.77
N ASN A 66 -1.47 -8.35 -2.26
CA ASN A 66 -0.93 -7.09 -1.75
C ASN A 66 -1.19 -6.98 -0.25
N ASP A 67 -0.12 -6.92 0.54
CA ASP A 67 -0.21 -6.66 1.97
C ASP A 67 0.21 -5.21 2.27
N THR A 68 -0.70 -4.42 2.84
CA THR A 68 -0.40 -3.02 3.21
C THR A 68 0.53 -2.97 4.41
N ILE A 69 1.70 -2.34 4.22
CA ILE A 69 2.67 -2.06 5.28
C ILE A 69 2.25 -0.79 6.01
N VAL A 70 2.03 0.30 5.27
CA VAL A 70 1.60 1.59 5.81
C VAL A 70 0.83 2.41 4.77
N ASN A 71 -0.11 3.22 5.26
CA ASN A 71 -0.71 4.34 4.57
C ASN A 71 -0.45 5.61 5.41
N SER A 72 0.29 6.57 4.88
CA SER A 72 0.76 7.74 5.65
C SER A 72 1.03 8.95 4.77
N THR A 73 0.86 10.15 5.33
CA THR A 73 1.06 11.42 4.64
C THR A 73 2.44 12.04 4.88
N ASN A 74 3.30 11.42 5.70
CA ASN A 74 4.59 11.99 6.09
C ASN A 74 5.78 11.03 5.94
N ILE A 75 5.68 10.06 5.02
CA ILE A 75 6.79 9.21 4.63
C ILE A 75 7.83 10.07 3.92
N LYS A 76 9.09 10.00 4.37
CA LYS A 76 10.24 10.60 3.73
C LYS A 76 10.89 9.65 2.73
N ASP A 77 11.15 8.41 3.16
CA ASP A 77 11.81 7.41 2.34
C ASP A 77 11.43 6.00 2.78
N VAL A 78 11.57 5.07 1.84
CA VAL A 78 11.42 3.63 2.03
C VAL A 78 12.71 2.97 1.54
N SER A 79 13.33 2.17 2.39
CA SER A 79 14.50 1.39 2.04
C SER A 79 14.42 -0.02 2.62
N PHE A 80 15.25 -0.91 2.11
CA PHE A 80 15.33 -2.29 2.57
C PHE A 80 16.79 -2.70 2.76
N SER A 81 17.11 -3.26 3.92
CA SER A 81 18.45 -3.76 4.23
C SER A 81 18.36 -4.80 5.35
N ASN A 82 19.22 -5.82 5.33
CA ASN A 82 19.33 -6.80 6.43
C ASN A 82 18.01 -7.44 6.87
N ASN A 83 17.11 -7.75 5.92
CA ASN A 83 15.77 -8.28 6.20
C ASN A 83 14.84 -7.31 6.97
N GLU A 84 15.16 -6.02 6.96
CA GLU A 84 14.38 -4.94 7.56
C GLU A 84 13.87 -3.96 6.49
N ILE A 85 12.57 -3.70 6.52
CA ILE A 85 11.91 -2.60 5.82
C ILE A 85 12.07 -1.36 6.70
N ILE A 86 12.84 -0.39 6.23
CA ILE A 86 13.09 0.86 6.96
C ILE A 86 12.17 1.93 6.39
N LEU A 87 11.25 2.40 7.23
CA LEU A 87 10.31 3.46 6.92
C LEU A 87 10.77 4.74 7.64
N SER A 88 11.28 5.70 6.88
CA SER A 88 11.66 7.01 7.42
C SER A 88 10.50 7.99 7.31
N PHE A 89 10.20 8.69 8.40
CA PHE A 89 9.10 9.64 8.50
C PHE A 89 9.60 11.02 8.92
N TYR A 90 8.96 12.07 8.39
CA TYR A 90 9.09 13.41 8.94
C TYR A 90 8.35 13.50 10.29
N GLY A 91 9.06 13.23 11.38
CA GLY A 91 8.50 13.12 12.73
C GLY A 91 7.74 11.81 12.96
N LYS A 92 6.77 11.81 13.89
CA LYS A 92 5.99 10.61 14.22
C LYS A 92 5.11 10.17 13.02
N PRO A 93 4.97 8.86 12.75
CA PRO A 93 4.09 8.36 11.70
C PRO A 93 2.67 8.88 11.88
N LYS A 94 2.09 9.45 10.81
CA LYS A 94 0.72 9.94 10.82
C LYS A 94 0.05 9.80 9.47
N ILE A 95 -1.27 9.81 9.49
CA ILE A 95 -2.12 10.01 8.33
C ILE A 95 -2.89 11.31 8.54
N TYR A 96 -2.60 12.32 7.71
CA TYR A 96 -3.04 13.69 7.90
C TYR A 96 -2.61 14.25 9.26
N GLN A 97 -3.57 14.48 10.17
CA GLN A 97 -3.32 14.98 11.52
C GLN A 97 -3.31 13.86 12.58
N ASN A 98 -3.67 12.63 12.20
CA ASN A 98 -3.85 11.55 13.16
C ASN A 98 -2.58 10.69 13.23
N PRO A 99 -1.99 10.49 14.42
CA PRO A 99 -0.88 9.56 14.58
C PRO A 99 -1.33 8.13 14.26
N ILE A 100 -0.44 7.33 13.69
CA ILE A 100 -0.71 5.93 13.34
C ILE A 100 0.28 5.01 14.05
N SER A 101 -0.19 3.82 14.39
CA SER A 101 0.67 2.72 14.84
C SER A 101 1.03 1.83 13.66
N LEU A 102 2.27 1.36 13.64
CA LEU A 102 2.80 0.53 12.56
C LEU A 102 2.98 -0.91 13.05
N LYS A 103 2.76 -1.88 12.15
CA LYS A 103 3.14 -3.27 12.40
C LYS A 103 4.65 -3.37 12.53
N GLN A 104 5.12 -4.27 13.38
CA GLN A 104 6.55 -4.53 13.57
C GLN A 104 7.12 -5.56 12.59
N ASN A 105 6.25 -6.39 12.00
CA ASN A 105 6.64 -7.43 11.05
C ASN A 105 5.54 -7.63 10.00
N ILE A 106 5.94 -8.04 8.80
CA ILE A 106 5.04 -8.44 7.72
C ILE A 106 5.71 -9.53 6.88
N ALA A 107 5.04 -10.67 6.69
CA ALA A 107 5.54 -11.78 5.88
C ALA A 107 6.99 -12.21 6.21
N GLY A 108 7.38 -12.17 7.49
CA GLY A 108 8.74 -12.53 7.93
C GLY A 108 9.79 -11.43 7.78
N LEU A 109 9.42 -10.26 7.27
CA LEU A 109 10.26 -9.06 7.18
C LEU A 109 10.00 -8.16 8.38
N ASN A 110 11.06 -7.69 9.03
CA ASN A 110 10.94 -6.74 10.14
C ASN A 110 10.68 -5.33 9.60
N ILE A 111 9.94 -4.52 10.35
CA ILE A 111 9.65 -3.12 10.01
C ILE A 111 10.31 -2.24 11.06
N LYS A 112 11.23 -1.40 10.61
CA LYS A 112 11.93 -0.41 11.42
C LYS A 112 11.44 0.99 11.08
N VAL A 113 11.09 1.76 12.11
CA VAL A 113 10.58 3.11 11.98
C VAL A 113 11.67 4.09 12.37
N ASP A 114 12.02 4.99 11.45
CA ASP A 114 12.94 6.09 11.70
C ASP A 114 12.17 7.42 11.66
N THR A 115 12.11 8.11 12.79
CA THR A 115 11.42 9.41 12.92
C THR A 115 12.39 10.58 13.04
N THR A 116 13.69 10.35 12.82
CA THR A 116 14.75 11.37 13.02
C THR A 116 14.86 12.34 11.84
N ALA A 117 14.13 12.09 10.75
CA ALA A 117 14.22 12.90 9.57
C ALA A 117 13.59 14.29 9.76
N VAL A 118 14.38 15.31 9.43
CA VAL A 118 13.98 16.71 9.41
C VAL A 118 13.66 17.13 7.97
N SER A 119 12.56 17.87 7.79
CA SER A 119 12.23 18.48 6.49
C SER A 119 13.11 19.71 6.27
N SER A 120 13.79 19.77 5.12
CA SER A 120 14.56 20.95 4.68
C SER A 120 13.72 21.90 3.81
N GLY A 121 12.39 21.72 3.77
CA GLY A 121 11.47 22.48 2.92
C GLY A 121 10.83 21.65 1.80
N PRO A 122 10.17 22.31 0.83
CA PRO A 122 9.48 21.63 -0.26
C PRO A 122 10.46 20.82 -1.10
N THR A 123 10.17 19.54 -1.31
CA THR A 123 10.97 18.65 -2.16
C THR A 123 10.11 18.15 -3.32
N VAL A 124 10.61 18.29 -4.55
CA VAL A 124 9.94 17.71 -5.72
C VAL A 124 10.17 16.21 -5.72
N ARG A 125 9.09 15.43 -5.61
CA ARG A 125 9.13 13.96 -5.69
C ARG A 125 9.14 13.52 -7.16
N LYS A 126 10.11 12.70 -7.55
CA LYS A 126 10.12 12.04 -8.86
C LYS A 126 9.20 10.81 -8.79
N PHE A 127 8.35 10.64 -9.79
CA PHE A 127 7.41 9.52 -9.86
C PHE A 127 7.24 9.03 -11.30
N TYR A 128 6.65 7.85 -11.48
CA TYR A 128 6.27 7.29 -12.78
C TYR A 128 4.95 6.53 -12.72
N GLN A 129 4.33 6.32 -13.88
CA GLN A 129 3.15 5.47 -14.05
C GLN A 129 3.56 4.17 -14.74
N LYS A 130 3.04 3.04 -14.26
CA LYS A 130 3.13 1.76 -14.98
C LYS A 130 2.15 1.78 -16.15
N LYS A 131 2.58 1.27 -17.31
CA LYS A 131 1.73 1.12 -18.51
C LYS A 131 0.88 -0.14 -18.43
#